data_AF-A0A7C7RJ58-F1
#
_entry.id   AF-A0A7C7RJ58-F1
#
_cell.length_a   1.000
_cell.length_b   1.000
_cell.length_c   1.000
_cell.angle_alpha   90.00
_cell.angle_beta   90.00
_cell.angle_gamma   90.00
#
_symmetry.space_group_name_H-M   'P 1'
#
loop_
_entity.id
_entity.type
_entity.pdbx_description
1 polymer ?
#
loop_
_entity_poly.entity_id
_entity_poly.type
_entity_poly.pdbx_seq_one_letter_code
_entity_poly.pdbx_strand_id
1 'polypeptide(L)' 'ERKVDLAKILLKEYGIEPERLEMFNMVYIEGDKFAETARKMTERIEKLGSLQLISS' A
#
# COMPACT_ATOMS: atom_id res chain seq x y z
N GLU A 1 8.53 -4.89 9.09
CA GLU A 1 9.41 -4.62 7.94
C GLU A 1 9.65 -5.85 7.08
N ARG A 2 10.52 -6.81 7.43
CA ARG A 2 10.89 -7.95 6.54
C ARG A 2 9.74 -8.64 5.78
N LYS A 3 8.60 -8.90 6.40
CA LYS A 3 7.43 -9.50 5.72
C LYS A 3 6.83 -8.61 4.63
N VAL A 4 6.83 -7.29 4.86
CA VAL A 4 6.36 -6.27 3.91
C VAL A 4 7.30 -6.20 2.72
N ASP A 5 8.61 -6.25 2.96
CA ASP A 5 9.61 -6.26 1.87
C ASP A 5 9.47 -7.50 1.00
N LEU A 6 9.31 -8.68 1.61
CA LEU A 6 9.04 -9.92 0.88
C LEU A 6 7.73 -9.85 0.07
N ALA A 7 6.67 -9.29 0.65
CA ALA A 7 5.41 -9.11 -0.06
C ALA A 7 5.54 -8.15 -1.26
N LYS A 8 6.32 -7.07 -1.14
CA LYS A 8 6.62 -6.17 -2.28
C LYS A 8 7.35 -6.89 -3.41
N ILE A 9 8.29 -7.77 -3.09
CA ILE A 9 8.97 -8.61 -4.08
C ILE A 9 7.94 -9.49 -4.79
N LEU A 10 7.07 -10.17 -4.05
CA LEU A 10 6.03 -11.01 -4.64
C LEU A 10 5.11 -10.21 -5.57
N LEU A 11 4.64 -9.04 -5.14
CA LEU A 11 3.79 -8.18 -5.97
C LEU A 11 4.44 -7.88 -7.32
N LYS A 12 5.73 -7.53 -7.31
CA LYS A 12 6.50 -7.30 -8.52
C LYS A 12 6.55 -8.53 -9.43
N GLU A 13 6.75 -9.72 -8.88
CA GLU A 13 6.76 -10.98 -9.64
C GLU A 13 5.39 -11.29 -10.28
N TYR A 14 4.29 -10.88 -9.63
CA TYR A 14 2.94 -10.99 -10.16
C TYR A 14 2.56 -9.85 -11.13
N GLY A 15 3.49 -8.94 -11.46
CA GLY A 15 3.24 -7.80 -12.34
C GLY A 15 2.42 -6.68 -11.71
N ILE A 16 2.30 -6.66 -10.37
CA ILE A 16 1.62 -5.63 -9.61
C ILE A 16 2.67 -4.62 -9.12
N GLU A 17 2.36 -3.32 -9.20
CA GLU A 17 3.30 -2.31 -8.70
C GLU A 17 3.51 -2.44 -7.18
N PRO A 18 4.75 -2.61 -6.69
CA PRO A 18 5.04 -2.81 -5.27
C PRO A 18 4.72 -1.57 -4.41
N GLU A 19 4.61 -0.40 -5.04
CA GLU A 19 4.21 0.87 -4.43
C GLU A 19 2.77 0.85 -3.93
N ARG A 20 1.95 -0.11 -4.39
CA ARG A 20 0.58 -0.33 -3.87
C ARG A 20 0.56 -0.92 -2.45
N LEU A 21 1.69 -1.38 -1.93
CA LEU A 21 1.82 -1.91 -0.57
C LEU A 21 2.70 -0.98 0.28
N GLU A 22 2.11 -0.37 1.30
CA GLU A 22 2.83 0.41 2.30
C GLU A 22 2.39 0.03 3.71
N MET A 23 3.33 0.12 4.66
CA MET A 23 3.09 -0.21 6.06
C MET A 23 3.48 0.98 6.91
N PHE A 24 2.57 1.43 7.76
CA PHE A 24 2.78 2.53 8.71
C PHE A 24 2.65 1.97 10.12
N ASN A 25 3.66 2.21 10.95
CA ASN A 25 3.57 1.94 12.38
C ASN A 25 2.95 3.17 13.04
N MET A 26 1.83 3.01 13.73
CA MET A 26 1.13 4.11 14.38
C MET A 26 0.69 3.70 15.78
N VAL A 27 0.74 4.65 16.73
CA VAL A 27 0.28 4.43 18.10
C VAL A 27 -1.21 4.73 18.20
N TYR A 28 -1.95 3.96 19.00
CA TYR A 28 -3.43 3.99 19.10
C TYR A 28 -4.05 5.39 19.34
N ILE A 29 -3.30 6.29 19.98
CA ILE A 29 -3.79 7.61 20.40
C ILE A 29 -3.69 8.65 19.24
N GLU A 30 -3.05 8.31 18.12
CA GLU A 30 -2.77 9.24 17.02
C GLU A 30 -3.87 9.25 15.95
N GLY A 31 -5.13 9.45 16.36
CA GLY A 31 -6.29 9.42 15.45
C GLY A 31 -6.22 10.42 14.29
N ASP A 32 -5.67 11.61 14.51
CA ASP A 32 -5.46 12.62 13.46
C ASP A 32 -4.44 12.15 12.41
N LYS A 33 -3.32 11.57 12.86
CA LYS A 33 -2.32 10.97 11.97
C LYS A 33 -2.89 9.79 11.19
N PHE A 34 -3.78 9.01 11.80
CA PHE A 34 -4.47 7.92 11.11
C PHE A 34 -5.31 8.46 9.94
N ALA A 35 -6.12 9.49 10.18
CA ALA A 35 -6.92 10.12 9.14
C ALA A 35 -6.04 10.72 8.02
N GLU A 36 -4.93 11.36 8.38
CA GLU A 36 -3.96 11.89 7.40
C GLU A 36 -3.31 10.78 6.57
N THR A 37 -2.88 9.70 7.23
CA THR A 37 -2.24 8.55 6.56
C THR A 37 -3.22 7.85 5.62
N ALA A 38 -4.47 7.67 6.04
CA ALA A 38 -5.52 7.10 5.21
C ALA A 38 -5.76 7.94 3.95
N ARG A 39 -5.85 9.28 4.08
CA ARG A 39 -5.95 10.17 2.89
C ARG A 39 -4.75 10.01 1.95
N LYS A 40 -3.53 10.03 2.50
CA LYS A 40 -2.30 9.87 1.70
C LYS A 40 -2.27 8.53 0.95
N MET A 41 -2.73 7.45 1.57
CA MET A 41 -2.87 6.15 0.89
C MET A 41 -3.88 6.22 -0.25
N THR A 42 -5.06 6.82 -0.02
CA THR A 42 -6.08 6.99 -1.06
C THR A 42 -5.56 7.80 -2.23
N GLU A 43 -4.95 8.96 -1.99
CA GLU A 43 -4.40 9.82 -3.05
C GLU A 43 -3.32 9.12 -3.89
N ARG A 44 -2.52 8.24 -3.27
CA ARG A 44 -1.50 7.44 -3.98
C ARG A 44 -2.14 6.38 -4.86
N ILE A 45 -3.11 5.63 -4.33
CA ILE A 45 -3.83 4.61 -5.10
C ILE A 45 -4.61 5.23 -6.26
N GLU A 46 -5.23 6.39 -6.08
CA GLU A 46 -5.91 7.11 -7.16
C GLU A 46 -4.96 7.47 -8.30
N LYS A 47 -3.73 7.90 -7.99
CA LYS A 47 -2.69 8.20 -9.01
C LYS A 47 -2.21 6.96 -9.75
N LEU A 48 -2.15 5.81 -9.06
CA LEU A 48 -1.79 4.53 -9.66
C LEU A 48 -2.95 3.93 -10.47
N GLY A 49 -4.17 4.43 -10.28
CA GLY A 49 -5.36 3.93 -10.95
C GLY A 49 -5.77 2.52 -10.51
N SER A 50 -6.80 1.99 -11.18
CA SER A 50 -7.37 0.69 -10.87
C SER A 50 -6.38 -0.44 -11.12
N LEU A 51 -6.24 -1.32 -10.13
CA LEU A 51 -5.46 -2.54 -10.26
C LEU A 51 -6.04 -3.42 -11.38
N GLN A 52 -5.25 -3.69 -12.40
CA GLN A 52 -5.59 -4.67 -13.43
C GLN A 52 -5.13 -6.04 -12.93
N LEU A 53 -6.03 -6.78 -12.29
CA LEU A 53 -5.74 -8.18 -11.96
C LEU A 53 -5.73 -8.98 -13.25
N ILE A 54 -4.67 -9.76 -13.46
CA ILE A 54 -4.65 -10.77 -14.53
C ILE A 54 -5.76 -11.77 -14.19
N SER A 55 -6.88 -11.70 -14.91
CA SER A 55 -7.84 -12.79 -14.95
C SER A 55 -7.08 -14.03 -15.41
N SER A 56 -7.00 -15.02 -14.52
CA SER A 56 -6.73 -16.40 -14.94
C SER A 56 -7.85 -16.90 -15.85
#